data_AF-A0A534XMH1-F1
#
_entry.id   AF-A0A534XMH1-F1
#
_cell.length_a   1.000
_cell.length_b   1.000
_cell.length_c   1.000
_cell.angle_alpha   90.00
_cell.angle_beta   90.00
_cell.angle_gamma   90.00
#
_symmetry.space_group_name_H-M   'P 1'
#
loop_
_entity.id
_entity.type
_entity.pdbx_description
1 polymer ?
#
loop_
_entity_poly.entity_id
_entity_poly.type
_entity_poly.pdbx_seq_one_letter_code
_entity_poly.pdbx_strand_id
1 'polypeptide(L)'
;MSTKRSLESGREPALGDADPRPEFQELWFALQRWHWASLVVVPADEGGSAVGIAQSLAAVGARLHGAAVTALVAEALDFSSAAQVAASMASGSSPRGASRTGQVIVAIEPVVAQPLAIAVARAADSALLCIEMGRTRIASARRTIELVGRDRFVGCVMLT
;
A
#
# COMPACT_ATOMS: atom_id res chain seq x y z
N MET A 1 36.70 4.04 -46.43
CA MET A 1 37.28 4.11 -45.08
C MET A 1 36.14 3.96 -44.09
N SER A 2 36.23 2.92 -43.26
CA SER A 2 35.15 2.38 -42.42
C SER A 2 34.85 3.27 -41.21
N THR A 3 33.58 3.66 -41.05
CA THR A 3 33.02 4.06 -39.76
C THR A 3 32.31 2.86 -39.16
N LYS A 4 32.91 2.24 -38.14
CA LYS A 4 32.23 1.22 -37.33
C LYS A 4 32.64 1.32 -35.86
N ARG A 5 31.58 1.43 -35.05
CA ARG A 5 31.29 0.70 -33.81
C ARG A 5 31.71 1.29 -32.46
N SER A 6 30.69 1.27 -31.59
CA SER A 6 30.74 0.96 -30.16
C SER A 6 31.18 2.13 -29.26
N LEU A 7 30.45 2.53 -28.21
CA LEU A 7 29.66 1.74 -27.28
C LEU A 7 28.38 2.48 -26.83
N GLU A 8 27.20 2.02 -27.26
CA GLU A 8 26.00 2.15 -26.42
C GLU A 8 26.09 1.03 -25.38
N SER A 9 26.60 1.40 -24.20
CA SER A 9 26.52 0.54 -23.03
C SER A 9 25.05 0.55 -22.59
N GLY A 10 24.34 -0.54 -22.93
CA GLY A 10 23.04 -0.85 -22.36
C GLY A 10 23.17 -0.99 -20.85
N ARG A 11 22.91 0.10 -20.14
CA ARG A 11 22.62 0.07 -18.71
C ARG A 11 21.16 -0.30 -18.60
N GLU A 12 20.89 -1.58 -18.35
CA GLU A 12 19.56 -1.99 -17.90
C GLU A 12 19.23 -1.12 -16.67
N PRO A 13 18.12 -0.35 -16.68
CA PRO A 13 17.75 0.42 -15.52
C PRO A 13 17.50 -0.56 -14.38
N ALA A 14 18.27 -0.40 -13.30
CA ALA A 14 17.98 -1.08 -12.05
C ALA A 14 16.50 -0.82 -11.73
N LEU A 15 15.77 -1.87 -11.37
CA LEU A 15 14.31 -1.89 -11.10
C LEU A 15 13.82 -0.85 -10.05
N GLY A 16 14.69 0.04 -9.55
CA GLY A 16 14.39 1.17 -8.67
C GLY A 16 14.55 2.57 -9.28
N ASP A 17 14.94 2.73 -10.55
CA ASP A 17 15.23 4.06 -11.14
C ASP A 17 14.10 4.62 -12.02
N ALA A 18 13.13 3.80 -12.43
CA ALA A 18 11.99 4.28 -13.20
C ALA A 18 11.12 5.23 -12.35
N ASP A 19 10.74 6.38 -12.92
CA ASP A 19 9.80 7.29 -12.28
C ASP A 19 8.51 6.54 -11.91
N PRO A 20 7.94 6.76 -10.71
CA PRO A 20 6.70 6.14 -10.33
C PRO A 20 5.63 6.50 -11.35
N ARG A 21 4.83 5.50 -11.77
CA ARG A 21 3.80 5.73 -12.78
C ARG A 21 2.86 6.88 -12.37
N PRO A 22 2.41 7.74 -13.29
CA PRO A 22 1.56 8.90 -12.99
C PRO A 22 0.33 8.54 -12.14
N GLU A 23 -0.30 7.40 -12.41
CA GLU A 23 -1.44 6.88 -11.64
C GLU A 23 -1.15 6.71 -10.12
N PHE A 24 0.05 6.29 -9.73
CA PHE A 24 0.42 6.17 -8.32
C PHE A 24 0.79 7.51 -7.71
N GLN A 25 1.28 8.46 -8.51
CA GLN A 25 1.51 9.84 -8.07
C GLN A 25 0.17 10.53 -7.76
N GLU A 26 -0.80 10.41 -8.67
CA GLU A 26 -2.16 10.92 -8.48
C GLU A 26 -2.83 10.28 -7.27
N LEU A 27 -2.75 8.96 -7.13
CA LEU A 27 -3.28 8.24 -5.98
C LEU A 27 -2.62 8.71 -4.67
N TRP A 28 -1.30 8.90 -4.65
CA TRP A 28 -0.60 9.45 -3.49
C TRP A 28 -1.17 10.80 -3.07
N PHE A 29 -1.30 11.76 -4.00
CA PHE A 29 -1.85 13.08 -3.69
C PHE A 29 -3.31 13.02 -3.26
N ALA A 30 -4.11 12.12 -3.84
CA ALA A 30 -5.49 11.89 -3.42
C ALA A 30 -5.57 11.39 -1.96
N LEU A 31 -4.64 10.51 -1.56
CA LEU A 31 -4.51 9.98 -0.20
C LEU A 31 -4.02 11.05 0.80
N GLN A 32 -3.19 12.02 0.39
CA GLN A 32 -2.72 13.10 1.27
C GLN A 32 -3.82 14.09 1.70
N ARG A 33 -5.01 14.04 1.09
CA ARG A 33 -6.18 14.82 1.56
C ARG A 33 -6.71 14.33 2.91
N TRP A 34 -6.31 13.14 3.32
CA TRP A 34 -6.68 12.51 4.58
C TRP A 34 -5.51 12.57 5.56
N HIS A 35 -5.80 12.72 6.85
CA HIS A 35 -4.78 12.70 7.89
C HIS A 35 -4.49 11.25 8.30
N TRP A 36 -3.44 10.64 7.74
CA TRP A 36 -3.00 9.28 8.10
C TRP A 36 -1.49 9.23 8.33
N ALA A 37 -1.10 8.47 9.36
CA ALA A 37 0.27 8.03 9.59
C ALA A 37 0.45 6.56 9.16
N SER A 38 -0.61 5.77 9.25
CA SER A 38 -0.68 4.37 8.81
C SER A 38 -1.80 4.16 7.79
N LEU A 39 -1.46 3.59 6.64
CA LEU A 39 -2.38 3.21 5.58
C LEU A 39 -2.31 1.70 5.34
N VAL A 40 -3.42 0.99 5.45
CA VAL A 40 -3.49 -0.41 5.02
C VAL A 40 -4.03 -0.49 3.59
N VAL A 41 -3.45 -1.37 2.79
CA VAL A 41 -3.88 -1.67 1.42
C VAL A 41 -4.49 -3.07 1.42
N VAL A 42 -5.77 -3.16 1.09
CA VAL A 42 -6.61 -4.35 1.33
C VAL A 42 -7.12 -4.91 0.00
N PRO A 43 -6.74 -6.13 -0.40
CA PRO A 43 -7.36 -6.81 -1.52
C PRO A 43 -8.85 -7.05 -1.25
N ALA A 44 -9.69 -6.74 -2.23
CA ALA A 44 -11.13 -6.84 -2.07
C ALA A 44 -11.68 -8.26 -2.21
N ASP A 45 -10.91 -9.18 -2.79
CA ASP A 45 -11.31 -10.56 -3.03
C ASP A 45 -10.13 -11.53 -2.84
N GLU A 46 -10.45 -12.81 -2.68
CA GLU A 46 -9.47 -13.89 -2.60
C GLU A 46 -8.59 -13.94 -3.86
N GLY A 47 -7.31 -14.25 -3.68
CA GLY A 47 -6.33 -14.31 -4.76
C GLY A 47 -5.77 -12.97 -5.22
N GLY A 48 -6.32 -11.83 -4.74
CA GLY A 48 -5.77 -10.51 -5.01
C GLY A 48 -4.55 -10.17 -4.16
N SER A 49 -3.69 -9.29 -4.67
CA SER A 49 -2.48 -8.82 -3.97
C SER A 49 -2.42 -7.31 -3.83
N ALA A 50 -2.02 -6.84 -2.65
CA ALA A 50 -1.82 -5.43 -2.32
C ALA A 50 -0.36 -4.97 -2.40
N VAL A 51 0.59 -5.91 -2.54
CA VAL A 51 2.03 -5.65 -2.37
C VAL A 51 2.55 -4.63 -3.39
N GLY A 52 2.22 -4.82 -4.67
CA GLY A 52 2.68 -3.91 -5.73
C GLY A 52 2.17 -2.48 -5.56
N ILE A 53 0.92 -2.31 -5.10
CA ILE A 53 0.35 -0.98 -4.84
C ILE A 53 1.07 -0.33 -3.65
N ALA A 54 1.22 -1.06 -2.54
CA ALA A 54 1.87 -0.53 -1.35
C ALA A 54 3.32 -0.09 -1.63
N GLN A 55 4.08 -0.91 -2.37
CA GLN A 55 5.44 -0.59 -2.79
C GLN A 55 5.48 0.62 -3.73
N SER A 56 4.58 0.70 -4.70
CA SER A 56 4.53 1.84 -5.64
C SER A 56 4.21 3.15 -4.92
N LEU A 57 3.27 3.14 -3.98
CA LEU A 57 2.95 4.31 -3.17
C LEU A 57 4.10 4.71 -2.25
N ALA A 58 4.77 3.74 -1.62
CA ALA A 58 5.95 4.02 -0.81
C ALA A 58 7.09 4.62 -1.65
N ALA A 59 7.29 4.16 -2.88
CA ALA A 59 8.28 4.72 -3.80
C ALA A 59 7.95 6.18 -4.18
N VAL A 60 6.67 6.51 -4.43
CA VAL A 60 6.23 7.90 -4.65
C VAL A 60 6.52 8.76 -3.42
N GLY A 61 6.05 8.32 -2.25
CA GLY A 61 6.24 9.05 -1.00
C GLY A 61 7.71 9.25 -0.65
N ALA A 62 8.54 8.22 -0.89
CA ALA A 62 9.97 8.27 -0.65
C ALA A 62 10.70 9.31 -1.51
N ARG A 63 10.26 9.51 -2.75
CA ARG A 63 10.80 10.54 -3.66
C ARG A 63 10.40 11.96 -3.27
N LEU A 64 9.19 12.14 -2.73
CA LEU A 64 8.67 13.45 -2.33
C LEU A 64 9.12 13.89 -0.93
N HIS A 65 9.32 12.96 -0.01
CA HIS A 65 9.56 13.23 1.42
C HIS A 65 10.84 12.58 1.96
N GLY A 66 11.65 11.94 1.11
CA GLY A 66 12.81 11.13 1.53
C GLY A 66 12.40 9.78 2.14
N ALA A 67 13.32 9.04 2.76
CA ALA A 67 13.11 7.68 3.27
C ALA A 67 12.09 7.51 4.43
N ALA A 68 11.24 8.52 4.68
CA ALA A 68 10.24 8.51 5.73
C ALA A 68 8.95 7.76 5.35
N VAL A 69 8.84 7.17 4.16
CA VAL A 69 7.67 6.37 3.75
C VAL A 69 8.10 4.92 3.55
N THR A 70 7.51 4.00 4.31
CA THR A 70 7.88 2.58 4.27
C THR A 70 6.69 1.71 3.89
N ALA A 71 6.93 0.74 3.01
CA ALA A 71 5.98 -0.34 2.75
C ALA A 71 6.32 -1.57 3.61
N LEU A 72 5.32 -2.12 4.29
CA LEU A 72 5.39 -3.39 5.00
C LEU A 72 4.47 -4.41 4.31
N VAL A 73 4.91 -5.66 4.25
CA VAL A 73 4.10 -6.77 3.75
C VAL A 73 3.74 -7.65 4.94
N ALA A 74 2.45 -7.84 5.18
CA ALA A 74 1.90 -8.62 6.28
C ALA A 74 1.11 -9.80 5.70
N GLU A 75 1.86 -10.87 5.39
CA GLU A 75 1.37 -12.14 4.87
C GLU A 75 1.58 -13.25 5.91
N ALA A 76 0.83 -14.34 5.78
CA ALA A 76 0.89 -15.52 6.64
C ALA A 76 0.81 -15.18 8.14
N LEU A 77 -0.07 -14.23 8.47
CA LEU A 77 -0.21 -13.72 9.84
C LEU A 77 -0.64 -14.84 10.81
N ASP A 78 0.04 -14.89 11.94
CA ASP A 78 -0.43 -15.53 13.17
C ASP A 78 -0.89 -14.45 14.17
N PHE A 79 -1.42 -14.87 15.33
CA PHE A 79 -1.93 -13.94 16.33
C PHE A 79 -0.86 -12.97 16.87
N SER A 80 0.38 -13.46 17.04
CA SER A 80 1.48 -12.67 17.59
C SER A 80 1.98 -11.64 16.57
N SER A 81 2.19 -12.05 15.32
CA SER A 81 2.62 -11.16 14.25
C SER A 81 1.53 -10.14 13.91
N ALA A 82 0.25 -10.53 13.86
CA ALA A 82 -0.86 -9.61 13.66
C ALA A 82 -0.95 -8.55 14.78
N ALA A 83 -0.79 -8.96 16.04
CA ALA A 83 -0.79 -8.04 17.18
C ALA A 83 0.41 -7.06 17.13
N GLN A 84 1.60 -7.55 16.76
CA GLN A 84 2.79 -6.71 16.63
C GLN A 84 2.63 -5.66 15.53
N VAL A 85 2.13 -6.04 14.35
CA VAL A 85 1.88 -5.10 13.25
C VAL A 85 0.79 -4.10 13.60
N ALA A 86 -0.28 -4.54 14.26
CA ALA A 86 -1.33 -3.64 14.72
C ALA A 86 -0.80 -2.61 15.75
N ALA A 87 0.01 -3.06 16.71
CA ALA A 87 0.59 -2.20 17.73
C ALA A 87 1.58 -1.17 17.16
N SER A 88 2.38 -1.55 16.15
CA SER A 88 3.33 -0.63 15.52
C SER A 88 2.62 0.50 14.76
N MET A 89 1.49 0.20 14.11
CA MET A 89 0.68 1.22 13.43
C MET A 89 0.03 2.19 14.41
N ALA A 90 -0.55 1.69 15.50
CA ALA A 90 -1.17 2.54 16.53
C ALA A 90 -0.15 3.47 17.23
N SER A 91 1.12 3.05 17.30
CA SER A 91 2.19 3.82 17.93
C SER A 91 2.74 4.95 17.05
N GLY A 92 2.52 4.89 15.72
CA GLY A 92 2.94 5.91 14.76
C GLY A 92 2.01 7.13 14.69
N SER A 93 0.78 7.01 15.21
CA SER A 93 -0.22 8.07 15.22
C SER A 93 0.09 9.09 16.33
N SER A 94 1.08 9.97 16.10
CA SER A 94 1.43 11.00 17.07
C SER A 94 0.31 12.06 17.18
N PRO A 95 -0.17 12.39 18.40
CA PRO A 95 -1.23 13.37 18.57
C PRO A 95 -0.68 14.77 18.29
N ARG A 96 -1.21 15.40 17.22
CA ARG A 96 -1.13 16.84 16.93
C ARG A 96 0.21 17.53 17.27
N GLY A 97 1.11 17.58 16.29
CA GLY A 97 2.18 18.58 16.26
C GLY A 97 3.62 18.07 16.30
N ALA A 98 3.87 16.76 16.38
CA ALA A 98 5.20 16.22 16.17
C ALA A 98 5.50 16.09 14.67
N SER A 99 6.75 16.39 14.28
CA SER A 99 7.30 16.24 12.93
C SER A 99 6.80 14.97 12.23
N ARG A 100 6.54 15.03 10.91
CA ARG A 100 5.99 13.94 10.07
C ARG A 100 6.98 12.77 9.92
N THR A 101 7.36 12.14 11.02
CA THR A 101 8.29 11.02 11.04
C THR A 101 7.51 9.76 10.73
N GLY A 102 7.63 9.25 9.50
CA GLY A 102 7.24 7.88 9.16
C GLY A 102 5.79 7.69 8.74
N GLN A 103 5.47 7.82 7.46
CA GLN A 103 4.23 7.24 6.92
C GLN A 103 4.47 5.75 6.65
N VAL A 104 3.61 4.89 7.17
CA VAL A 104 3.68 3.43 6.96
C VAL A 104 2.53 2.98 6.08
N ILE A 105 2.84 2.20 5.05
CA ILE A 105 1.88 1.56 4.17
C ILE A 105 1.98 0.06 4.38
N VAL A 106 0.90 -0.60 4.75
CA VAL A 106 0.88 -2.06 5.01
C VAL A 106 0.04 -2.76 3.96
N ALA A 107 0.66 -3.61 3.15
CA ALA A 107 -0.07 -4.56 2.32
C ALA A 107 -0.46 -5.77 3.18
N ILE A 108 -1.73 -6.16 3.13
CA ILE A 108 -2.24 -7.36 3.79
C ILE A 108 -2.81 -8.35 2.78
N GLU A 109 -2.96 -9.61 3.20
CA GLU A 109 -3.74 -10.60 2.48
C GLU A 109 -5.25 -10.24 2.49
N PRO A 110 -6.04 -10.80 1.53
CA PRO A 110 -7.48 -10.64 1.55
C PRO A 110 -8.07 -11.07 2.88
N VAL A 111 -8.77 -10.16 3.58
CA VAL A 111 -9.33 -10.43 4.92
C VAL A 111 -10.39 -11.54 4.94
N VAL A 112 -10.96 -11.86 3.77
CA VAL A 112 -11.88 -12.96 3.56
C VAL A 112 -11.18 -14.33 3.62
N ALA A 113 -9.91 -14.40 3.23
CA ALA A 113 -9.06 -15.60 3.32
C ALA A 113 -8.24 -15.63 4.62
N GLN A 114 -7.79 -14.46 5.11
CA GLN A 114 -6.95 -14.33 6.30
C GLN A 114 -7.60 -13.39 7.35
N PRO A 115 -8.49 -13.90 8.23
CA PRO A 115 -9.25 -13.06 9.16
C PRO A 115 -8.40 -12.27 10.17
N LEU A 116 -7.17 -12.73 10.49
CA LEU A 116 -6.26 -11.98 11.37
C LEU A 116 -5.83 -10.63 10.76
N ALA A 117 -5.86 -10.50 9.44
CA ALA A 117 -5.58 -9.25 8.76
C ALA A 117 -6.64 -8.17 9.06
N ILE A 118 -7.83 -8.53 9.57
CA ILE A 118 -8.83 -7.57 10.06
C ILE A 118 -8.28 -6.76 11.24
N ALA A 119 -7.53 -7.39 12.15
CA ALA A 119 -6.94 -6.70 13.30
C ALA A 119 -5.93 -5.64 12.85
N VAL A 120 -5.10 -5.99 11.87
CA VAL A 120 -4.16 -5.06 11.22
C VAL A 120 -4.95 -3.94 10.54
N ALA A 121 -5.92 -4.26 9.69
CA ALA A 121 -6.69 -3.24 8.96
C ALA A 121 -7.44 -2.26 9.88
N ARG A 122 -7.93 -2.74 11.03
CA ARG A 122 -8.59 -1.93 12.05
C ARG A 122 -7.65 -1.18 12.98
N ALA A 123 -6.36 -1.47 12.98
CA ALA A 123 -5.38 -0.69 13.72
C ALA A 123 -4.82 0.47 12.89
N ALA A 124 -4.88 0.39 11.56
CA ALA A 124 -4.47 1.48 10.67
C ALA A 124 -5.40 2.70 10.76
N ASP A 125 -4.87 3.91 10.56
CA ASP A 125 -5.66 5.14 10.51
C ASP A 125 -6.62 5.16 9.31
N SER A 126 -6.22 4.54 8.21
CA SER A 126 -6.98 4.52 6.96
C SER A 126 -6.73 3.24 6.16
N ALA A 127 -7.69 2.89 5.32
CA ALA A 127 -7.67 1.73 4.43
C ALA A 127 -7.93 2.12 2.97
N LEU A 128 -7.20 1.51 2.05
CA LEU A 128 -7.43 1.59 0.61
C LEU A 128 -7.84 0.22 0.07
N LEU A 129 -8.98 0.15 -0.61
CA LEU A 129 -9.47 -1.10 -1.18
C LEU A 129 -8.90 -1.33 -2.59
N CYS A 130 -8.35 -2.52 -2.86
CA CYS A 130 -7.84 -2.90 -4.18
C CYS A 130 -8.85 -3.75 -4.93
N ILE A 131 -9.27 -3.28 -6.10
CA ILE A 131 -10.23 -3.94 -6.99
C ILE A 131 -9.49 -4.38 -8.24
N GLU A 132 -9.53 -5.65 -8.59
CA GLU A 132 -9.06 -6.16 -9.89
C GLU A 132 -10.22 -6.20 -10.88
N MET A 133 -10.05 -5.49 -12.00
CA MET A 133 -11.07 -5.40 -13.04
C MET A 133 -11.40 -6.78 -13.61
N GLY A 134 -12.70 -7.11 -13.68
CA GLY A 134 -13.17 -8.39 -14.20
C GLY A 134 -12.89 -9.61 -13.31
N ARG A 135 -12.18 -9.44 -12.18
CA ARG A 135 -11.86 -10.53 -11.23
C ARG A 135 -12.54 -10.35 -9.88
N THR A 136 -12.42 -9.17 -9.28
CA THR A 136 -13.00 -8.90 -7.97
C THR A 136 -14.52 -8.96 -8.03
N ARG A 137 -15.11 -9.86 -7.23
CA ARG A 137 -16.56 -9.94 -7.07
C ARG A 137 -17.05 -8.78 -6.21
N ILE A 138 -18.08 -8.07 -6.67
CA ILE A 138 -18.70 -6.96 -5.90
C ILE A 138 -19.16 -7.41 -4.51
N ALA A 139 -19.67 -8.64 -4.39
CA ALA A 139 -20.07 -9.20 -3.10
C ALA A 139 -18.88 -9.36 -2.13
N SER A 140 -17.72 -9.79 -2.64
CA SER A 140 -16.49 -9.93 -1.85
C SER A 140 -15.96 -8.57 -1.41
N ALA A 141 -15.93 -7.59 -2.32
CA ALA A 141 -15.56 -6.22 -2.00
C ALA A 141 -16.43 -5.61 -0.89
N ARG A 142 -17.76 -5.79 -0.98
CA ARG A 142 -18.71 -5.34 0.06
C ARG A 142 -18.43 -6.03 1.40
N ARG A 143 -18.19 -7.34 1.37
CA ARG A 143 -17.89 -8.12 2.58
C ARG A 143 -16.60 -7.65 3.24
N THR A 144 -15.55 -7.42 2.45
CA THR A 144 -14.27 -6.86 2.90
C THR A 144 -14.46 -5.50 3.58
N ILE A 145 -15.24 -4.61 2.96
CA ILE A 145 -15.56 -3.29 3.54
C ILE A 145 -16.25 -3.42 4.90
N GLU A 146 -17.20 -4.35 5.03
CA GLU A 146 -17.94 -4.57 6.28
C GLU A 146 -17.08 -5.20 7.37
N LEU A 147 -16.20 -6.15 7.00
CA LEU A 147 -15.27 -6.79 7.94
C LEU A 147 -14.27 -5.78 8.51
N VAL A 148 -13.70 -4.93 7.68
CA VAL A 148 -12.72 -3.92 8.12
C VAL A 148 -13.42 -2.75 8.83
N GLY A 149 -14.52 -2.25 8.28
CA GLY A 149 -15.24 -1.06 8.76
C GLY A 149 -15.31 0.01 7.68
N ARG A 150 -16.51 0.50 7.39
CA ARG A 150 -16.77 1.48 6.30
C ARG A 150 -16.05 2.80 6.51
N ASP A 151 -15.95 3.23 7.76
CA ASP A 151 -15.29 4.46 8.21
C ASP A 151 -13.78 4.44 7.99
N ARG A 152 -13.17 3.27 7.79
CA ARG A 152 -11.74 3.15 7.54
C ARG A 152 -11.35 3.40 6.09
N PHE A 153 -12.25 3.15 5.14
CA PHE A 153 -11.90 3.26 3.73
C PHE A 153 -11.90 4.71 3.27
N VAL A 154 -10.74 5.17 2.81
CA VAL A 154 -10.57 6.50 2.20
C VAL A 154 -10.80 6.48 0.68
N GLY A 155 -10.93 5.29 0.10
CA GLY A 155 -11.22 5.09 -1.32
C GLY A 155 -10.92 3.67 -1.80
N CYS A 156 -10.88 3.51 -3.12
CA CYS A 156 -10.42 2.30 -3.78
C CYS A 156 -9.49 2.63 -4.95
N VAL A 157 -8.68 1.65 -5.34
CA VAL A 157 -7.85 1.67 -6.54
C VAL A 157 -8.21 0.46 -7.40
N MET A 158 -8.16 0.66 -8.71
CA MET A 158 -8.51 -0.35 -9.70
C MET A 158 -7.26 -0.83 -10.42
N LEU A 159 -7.06 -2.14 -10.43
CA LEU A 159 -6.00 -2.83 -11.15
C LEU A 159 -6.58 -3.41 -12.44
N THR A 160 -5.87 -3.24 -13.54
CA THR A 160 -6.22 -3.78 -14.87
C THR A 160 -5.48 -5.07 -15.16
#